data_AF-A0A4Y8W8A0-F1
#
_entry.id   AF-A0A4Y8W8A0-F1
#
_cell.length_a   1.000
_cell.length_b   1.000
_cell.length_c   1.000
_cell.angle_alpha   90.00
_cell.angle_beta   90.00
_cell.angle_gamma   90.00
#
_symmetry.space_group_name_H-M   'P 1'
#
loop_
_entity.id
_entity.type
_entity.pdbx_description
1 polymer ?
#
loop_
_entity_poly.entity_id
_entity_poly.type
_entity_poly.pdbx_seq_one_letter_code
_entity_poly.pdbx_strand_id
1 'polypeptide(L)' 'MEEIKGIIDFMIEVEKLKSIERQTKPVGLDRYENSAEHSWHVCLSALLLKDFANEPVDV' A
#
# COMPACT_ATOMS: atom_id res chain seq x y z
N MET A 1 11.24 -20.19 15.10
CA MET A 1 12.19 -19.32 14.37
C MET A 1 11.95 -19.33 12.87
N GLU A 2 11.57 -20.47 12.29
CA GLU A 2 11.28 -20.59 10.85
C GLU A 2 10.09 -19.71 10.40
N GLU A 3 9.05 -19.59 11.22
CA GLU A 3 7.91 -18.68 10.95
C GLU A 3 8.34 -17.21 10.84
N ILE A 4 9.16 -16.72 11.78
CA ILE A 4 9.66 -15.34 11.76
C ILE A 4 10.53 -15.11 10.52
N LYS A 5 11.36 -16.10 10.14
CA LYS A 5 12.14 -16.03 8.92
C LYS A 5 11.24 -15.87 7.69
N GLY A 6 10.16 -16.66 7.59
CA GLY A 6 9.19 -16.54 6.49
C GLY A 6 8.53 -15.16 6.41
N ILE A 7 8.19 -14.57 7.56
CA ILE A 7 7.64 -13.20 7.62
C ILE A 7 8.66 -12.18 7.12
N ILE A 8 9.92 -12.28 7.55
CA ILE A 8 10.99 -11.36 7.11
C ILE A 8 11.25 -11.53 5.61
N ASP A 9 11.30 -12.76 5.11
CA ASP A 9 11.48 -13.04 3.69
C ASP A 9 10.35 -12.42 2.86
N PHE A 10 9.11 -12.50 3.35
CA PHE A 10 7.96 -11.84 2.72
C PHE A 10 8.07 -10.31 2.78
N MET A 11 8.46 -9.73 3.93
CA MET A 11 8.67 -8.28 4.05
C MET A 11 9.73 -7.78 3.06
N ILE A 12 10.81 -8.55 2.84
CA ILE A 12 11.83 -8.23 1.83
C ILE A 12 11.24 -8.33 0.42
N GLU A 13 10.40 -9.33 0.15
CA GLU A 13 9.79 -9.50 -1.17
C GLU A 13 8.86 -8.33 -1.53
N VAL A 14 8.04 -7.85 -0.59
CA VAL A 14 7.11 -6.73 -0.85
C VAL A 14 7.83 -5.39 -1.04
N GLU A 15 9.05 -5.22 -0.55
CA GLU A 15 9.85 -4.00 -0.80
C GLU A 15 10.06 -3.76 -2.31
N LYS A 16 10.07 -4.82 -3.12
CA LYS A 16 10.19 -4.73 -4.58
C LYS A 16 9.05 -3.94 -5.22
N LEU A 17 7.89 -3.79 -4.56
CA LEU A 17 6.80 -2.95 -5.07
C LEU A 17 7.17 -1.46 -5.20
N LYS A 18 8.21 -1.01 -4.49
CA LYS A 18 8.72 0.37 -4.60
C LYS A 18 9.35 0.67 -5.97
N SER A 19 9.73 -0.34 -6.75
CA SER A 19 10.26 -0.15 -8.11
C SER A 19 9.20 -0.25 -9.21
N ILE A 20 7.96 -0.63 -8.87
CA ILE A 20 6.87 -0.77 -9.85
C ILE A 20 6.13 0.55 -9.97
N GLU A 21 6.47 1.33 -11.00
CA GLU A 21 5.81 2.60 -11.32
C GLU A 21 4.40 2.41 -11.89
N ARG A 22 3.52 3.36 -11.61
CA ARG A 22 2.14 3.46 -12.07
C ARG A 22 1.96 4.77 -12.82
N GLN A 23 0.97 4.85 -13.72
CA GLN A 23 0.76 6.04 -14.55
C GLN A 23 0.28 7.29 -13.78
N THR A 24 -0.23 7.12 -12.54
CA THR A 24 -0.65 8.23 -11.69
C THR A 24 0.56 9.08 -11.28
N LYS A 25 0.41 10.40 -11.29
CA LYS A 25 1.37 11.31 -10.65
C LYS A 25 0.82 11.80 -9.31
N PRO A 26 1.57 11.68 -8.20
CA PRO A 26 1.17 12.26 -6.93
C PRO A 26 1.02 13.78 -7.06
N VAL A 27 0.08 14.36 -6.30
CA VAL A 27 -0.17 15.80 -6.32
C VAL A 27 1.09 16.56 -5.91
N GLY A 28 1.55 17.46 -6.78
CA GLY A 28 2.72 18.29 -6.53
C GLY A 28 4.07 17.63 -6.80
N LEU A 29 4.11 16.39 -7.31
CA LEU A 29 5.33 15.71 -7.72
C LEU A 29 5.39 15.52 -9.23
N ASP A 30 6.55 15.79 -9.83
CA ASP A 30 6.81 15.48 -11.25
C ASP A 30 7.48 14.11 -11.42
N ARG A 31 6.88 13.10 -10.80
CA ARG A 31 7.26 11.69 -10.99
C ARG A 31 6.02 10.83 -10.95
N TYR A 32 6.14 9.63 -11.49
CA TYR A 32 5.11 8.61 -11.35
C TYR A 32 5.09 8.05 -9.92
N GLU A 33 3.90 7.67 -9.46
CA GLU A 33 3.77 6.95 -8.21
C GLU A 33 4.29 5.51 -8.35
N ASN A 34 4.83 4.91 -7.30
CA ASN A 34 5.09 3.48 -7.23
C ASN A 34 3.93 2.72 -6.57
N SER A 35 3.96 1.40 -6.71
CA SER A 35 2.87 0.55 -6.22
C SER A 35 2.83 0.44 -4.69
N ALA A 36 3.97 0.59 -4.00
CA ALA A 36 3.99 0.60 -2.53
C ALA A 36 3.33 1.85 -1.94
N GLU A 37 3.62 3.05 -2.47
CA GLU A 37 2.99 4.30 -1.99
C GLU A 37 1.51 4.37 -2.36
N HIS A 38 1.12 3.79 -3.50
CA HIS A 38 -0.29 3.65 -3.87
C HIS A 38 -1.04 2.78 -2.85
N SER A 39 -0.52 1.60 -2.51
CA SER A 39 -1.13 0.73 -1.50
C SER A 39 -1.21 1.39 -0.13
N TRP A 40 -0.18 2.13 0.28
CA TRP A 40 -0.23 2.94 1.51
C TRP A 40 -1.38 3.96 1.48
N HIS A 41 -1.55 4.66 0.37
CA HIS A 41 -2.62 5.66 0.22
C HIS A 41 -4.01 5.01 0.25
N VAL A 42 -4.16 3.82 -0.34
CA VAL A 42 -5.40 3.04 -0.29
C VAL A 42 -5.72 2.58 1.13
N CYS A 43 -4.74 2.08 1.89
CA CYS A 43 -4.95 1.69 3.29
C CYS A 43 -5.41 2.88 4.15
N LEU A 44 -4.78 4.04 3.99
CA LEU A 44 -5.23 5.26 4.68
C LEU A 44 -6.64 5.68 4.25
N SER A 45 -6.95 5.61 2.96
CA SER A 45 -8.27 5.93 2.45
C SER A 45 -9.33 5.01 3.06
N ALA A 46 -9.06 3.70 3.15
CA ALA A 46 -9.96 2.74 3.76
C ALA A 46 -10.22 3.07 5.24
N LEU A 47 -9.17 3.32 6.02
CA LEU A 47 -9.30 3.66 7.45
C LEU A 47 -10.05 4.97 7.68
N LEU A 48 -9.80 5.99 6.85
CA LEU A 48 -10.40 7.32 7.01
C LEU A 48 -11.82 7.43 6.45
N LEU A 49 -12.18 6.60 5.47
CA LEU A 49 -13.47 6.65 4.80
C LEU A 49 -14.43 5.55 5.24
N LYS A 50 -14.02 4.63 6.14
CA LYS A 50 -14.84 3.47 6.55
C LYS A 50 -16.24 3.83 7.02
N ASP A 51 -16.41 4.95 7.71
CA ASP A 51 -17.70 5.38 8.27
C ASP A 51 -18.68 5.88 7.18
N PHE A 52 -18.19 6.07 5.96
CA PHE A 52 -18.98 6.43 4.78
C PHE A 52 -19.27 5.23 3.85
N ALA A 53 -18.85 4.02 4.22
CA ALA A 53 -19.15 2.81 3.46
C ALA A 53 -20.65 2.47 3.54
N ASN A 54 -21.19 1.86 2.48
CA ASN A 54 -22.60 1.44 2.43
C ASN A 54 -22.95 0.39 3.49
N GLU A 55 -21.96 -0.38 3.94
CA GLU A 55 -22.08 -1.44 4.92
C GLU A 55 -20.90 -1.36 5.90
N PRO A 56 -21.03 -1.88 7.14
CA PRO A 56 -19.90 -1.96 8.06
C PRO A 56 -18.73 -2.73 7.46
N VAL A 57 -17.52 -2.16 7.54
CA VAL A 57 -16.29 -2.78 7.01
C VAL A 57 -15.31 -3.00 8.16
N ASP A 58 -14.75 -4.22 8.22
CA ASP A 58 -13.63 -4.57 9.09
C ASP A 58 -12.32 -4.22 8.36
N VAL A 59 -11.73 -3.09 8.73
CA VAL A 59 -10.51 -2.51 8.16
C VAL A 59 -9.42 -2.35 9.21
#